data_AF-A0A813ZE42-F1
#
_entry.id   AF-A0A813ZE42-F1
#
_cell.length_a   1.000
_cell.length_b   1.000
_cell.length_c   1.000
_cell.angle_alpha   90.00
_cell.angle_beta   90.00
_cell.angle_gamma   90.00
#
_symmetry.space_group_name_H-M   'P 1'
#
loop_
_entity.id
_entity.type
_entity.pdbx_description
1 polymer ?
#
loop_
_entity_poly.entity_id
_entity_poly.type
_entity_poly.pdbx_seq_one_letter_code
_entity_poly.pdbx_strand_id
1 'polypeptide(L)'
;MVLLDKVKTMYKSLTENDNQRTPITLQNFNIVQNISEQSTVTLSKGWALSLPKTKTRFTDKQKKYLVDAYNDGEETRFKSKPETLSLEIPFVKENDRFKFSPDEYLTASQIKSFFSSITRKRRK
;
A
#
# COMPACT_ATOMS: atom_id res chain seq x y z
N MET A 1 -28.23 44.94 26.43
CA MET A 1 -27.66 43.66 26.90
C MET A 1 -26.32 43.49 26.20
N VAL A 2 -25.22 43.39 26.96
CA VAL A 2 -23.84 43.34 26.42
C VAL A 2 -23.58 41.96 25.80
N LEU A 3 -22.70 41.85 24.79
CA LEU A 3 -22.37 40.60 24.10
C LEU A 3 -22.06 39.44 25.07
N LEU A 4 -21.40 39.76 26.18
CA LEU A 4 -21.03 38.80 27.23
C LEU A 4 -22.26 38.17 27.90
N ASP A 5 -23.32 38.93 28.15
CA ASP A 5 -24.56 38.40 28.72
C ASP A 5 -25.21 37.43 27.75
N LYS A 6 -25.24 37.76 26.45
CA LYS A 6 -25.83 36.91 25.42
C LYS A 6 -25.11 35.55 25.32
N VAL A 7 -23.78 35.56 25.43
CA VAL A 7 -22.96 34.33 25.46
C VAL A 7 -23.24 33.51 26.71
N LYS A 8 -23.32 34.14 27.89
CA LYS A 8 -23.64 33.45 29.15
C LYS A 8 -25.03 32.81 29.13
N THR A 9 -26.03 33.51 28.60
CA THR A 9 -27.39 32.96 28.46
C THR A 9 -27.42 31.79 27.49
N MET A 10 -26.71 31.88 26.36
CA MET A 10 -26.65 30.82 25.35
C MET A 10 -25.91 29.57 25.86
N TYR A 11 -24.82 29.75 26.61
CA TYR A 11 -24.09 28.63 27.21
C TYR A 11 -24.93 27.91 28.27
N LYS A 12 -25.59 28.69 29.13
CA LYS A 12 -26.50 28.15 30.16
C LYS A 12 -27.65 27.35 29.54
N SER A 13 -28.26 27.85 28.47
CA SER A 13 -29.32 27.12 27.78
C SER A 13 -28.81 25.84 27.09
N LEU A 14 -27.59 25.83 26.54
CA LEU A 14 -26.99 24.62 25.97
C LEU A 14 -26.77 23.53 27.03
N THR A 15 -26.32 23.89 28.23
CA THR A 15 -26.07 22.93 29.31
C THR A 15 -27.35 22.43 29.99
N GLU A 16 -28.39 23.27 30.10
CA GLU A 16 -29.67 22.88 30.71
C GLU A 16 -30.46 21.91 29.80
N ASN A 17 -30.29 22.02 28.48
CA ASN A 17 -30.90 21.13 27.48
C ASN A 17 -30.17 19.77 27.34
N ASP A 18 -28.99 19.59 27.92
CA ASP A 18 -28.22 18.33 27.83
C ASP A 18 -28.88 17.19 28.62
N ASN A 19 -29.80 17.50 29.55
CA ASN A 19 -30.60 16.51 30.29
C ASN A 19 -31.60 15.72 29.41
N GLN A 20 -31.83 16.14 28.17
CA GLN A 20 -32.68 15.44 27.19
C GLN A 20 -31.87 14.56 26.22
N ARG A 21 -30.53 14.64 26.25
CA ARG A 21 -29.68 13.70 25.51
C ARG A 21 -29.55 12.42 26.32
N THR A 22 -30.47 11.49 26.07
CA THR A 22 -30.26 10.11 26.49
C THR A 22 -28.92 9.62 25.91
N PRO A 23 -28.05 8.98 26.71
CA PRO A 23 -26.89 8.31 26.14
C PRO A 23 -27.42 7.29 25.15
N ILE A 24 -26.85 7.25 23.94
CA ILE A 24 -27.15 6.18 22.98
C ILE A 24 -26.62 4.90 23.63
N THR A 25 -27.49 4.20 24.36
CA THR A 25 -27.18 2.87 24.87
C THR A 25 -27.19 1.94 23.66
N LEU A 26 -26.26 0.98 23.65
CA LEU A 26 -26.15 -0.02 22.57
C LEU A 26 -27.39 -0.94 22.43
N GLN A 27 -28.47 -0.65 23.16
CA GLN A 27 -29.69 -1.43 23.21
C GLN A 27 -30.65 -1.14 22.04
N ASN A 28 -30.43 -0.05 21.30
CA ASN A 28 -31.33 0.40 20.23
C ASN A 28 -30.77 0.26 18.80
N PHE A 29 -29.81 -0.63 18.58
CA PHE A 29 -29.49 -1.08 17.22
C PHE A 29 -30.58 -2.02 16.69
N ASN A 30 -31.77 -1.48 16.42
CA ASN A 30 -32.72 -2.09 15.49
C ASN A 30 -32.24 -1.92 14.03
N ILE A 31 -31.00 -2.32 13.75
CA ILE A 31 -30.54 -2.63 12.39
C ILE A 31 -30.84 -4.11 12.14
N VAL A 32 -32.03 -4.59 12.52
CA VAL A 32 -32.47 -5.95 12.24
C VAL A 32 -33.97 -5.91 12.01
N GLN A 33 -34.42 -5.23 10.95
CA GLN A 33 -35.73 -5.52 10.37
C GLN A 33 -35.93 -4.99 8.94
N ASN A 34 -34.83 -4.81 8.20
CA ASN A 34 -34.92 -4.81 6.74
C ASN A 34 -33.70 -5.49 6.09
N ILE A 35 -33.14 -6.48 6.77
CA ILE A 35 -32.40 -7.54 6.10
C ILE A 35 -33.49 -8.44 5.50
N SER A 36 -34.08 -7.98 4.38
CA SER A 36 -34.55 -8.91 3.34
C SER A 36 -33.53 -10.02 3.27
N GLU A 37 -33.96 -11.28 3.31
CA GLU A 37 -33.23 -12.55 3.25
C GLU A 37 -31.92 -12.49 2.45
N GLN A 38 -30.95 -11.73 2.92
CA GLN A 38 -29.65 -11.54 2.32
C GLN A 38 -28.88 -12.67 2.94
N SER A 39 -28.84 -13.75 2.17
CA SER A 39 -27.94 -14.89 2.29
C SER A 39 -26.96 -14.68 3.42
N THR A 40 -27.05 -15.46 4.49
CA THR A 40 -25.95 -15.58 5.44
C THR A 40 -24.75 -16.02 4.63
N VAL A 41 -23.95 -15.06 4.13
CA VAL A 41 -22.73 -15.34 3.41
C VAL A 41 -21.86 -15.94 4.49
N THR A 42 -21.86 -17.26 4.55
CA THR A 42 -20.97 -18.02 5.38
C THR A 42 -19.57 -17.66 4.88
N LEU A 43 -18.95 -16.65 5.50
CA LEU A 43 -17.61 -16.24 5.11
C LEU A 43 -16.73 -17.48 5.25
N SER A 44 -16.16 -17.90 4.13
CA SER A 44 -15.22 -19.01 4.11
C SER A 44 -14.19 -18.79 5.21
N LYS A 45 -13.93 -19.83 6.00
CA LYS A 45 -12.80 -19.82 6.93
C LYS A 45 -11.55 -19.37 6.17
N GLY A 46 -10.84 -18.38 6.72
CA GLY A 46 -9.65 -17.81 6.08
C GLY A 46 -9.84 -16.43 5.44
N TRP A 47 -11.01 -15.80 5.52
CA TRP A 47 -11.23 -14.43 5.01
C TRP A 47 -10.31 -13.36 5.63
N ALA A 48 -9.88 -13.57 6.89
CA ALA A 48 -8.95 -12.70 7.59
C ALA A 48 -7.49 -13.20 7.53
N LEU A 49 -7.24 -14.37 6.92
CA LEU A 49 -5.89 -14.91 6.80
C LEU A 49 -5.17 -14.27 5.62
N SER A 50 -3.92 -13.87 5.83
CA SER A 50 -3.06 -13.38 4.77
C SER A 50 -2.76 -14.51 3.79
N LEU A 51 -3.07 -14.30 2.51
CA LEU A 51 -2.74 -15.23 1.45
C LEU A 51 -1.21 -15.39 1.36
N PRO A 52 -0.70 -16.62 1.16
CA PRO A 52 0.72 -16.82 0.95
C PRO A 52 1.15 -16.10 -0.33
N LYS A 53 2.16 -15.22 -0.22
CA LYS A 53 2.71 -14.53 -1.38
C LYS A 53 3.38 -15.54 -2.30
N THR A 54 2.91 -15.65 -3.54
CA THR A 54 3.54 -16.51 -4.56
C THR A 54 4.92 -15.95 -4.90
N LYS A 55 5.96 -16.78 -4.74
CA LYS A 55 7.33 -16.39 -5.10
C LYS A 55 7.48 -16.48 -6.63
N THR A 56 7.36 -15.35 -7.31
CA THR A 56 7.66 -15.26 -8.74
C THR A 56 9.16 -15.24 -8.97
N ARG A 57 9.61 -15.99 -9.99
CA ARG A 57 11.00 -15.95 -10.44
C ARG A 57 11.18 -14.73 -11.36
N PHE A 58 12.39 -14.18 -11.39
CA PHE A 58 12.70 -13.10 -12.33
C PHE A 58 12.72 -13.66 -13.76
N THR A 59 12.11 -12.92 -14.68
CA THR A 59 12.16 -13.19 -16.12
C THR A 59 13.58 -12.98 -16.63
N ASP A 60 13.94 -13.65 -17.72
CA ASP A 60 15.31 -13.53 -18.27
C ASP A 60 15.60 -12.11 -18.79
N LYS A 61 14.57 -11.41 -19.29
CA LYS A 61 14.66 -9.99 -19.67
C LYS A 61 15.08 -9.09 -18.50
N GLN A 62 14.47 -9.30 -17.33
CA GLN A 62 14.77 -8.56 -16.11
C GLN A 62 16.20 -8.84 -15.65
N LYS A 63 16.60 -10.12 -15.63
CA LYS A 63 17.96 -10.52 -15.23
C LYS A 63 18.99 -9.88 -16.14
N LYS A 64 18.78 -9.94 -17.46
CA LYS A 64 19.69 -9.34 -18.45
C LYS A 64 19.86 -7.85 -18.19
N TYR A 65 18.76 -7.11 -18.09
CA TYR A 65 18.77 -5.67 -17.80
C TYR A 65 19.51 -5.33 -16.49
N LEU A 66 19.25 -6.06 -15.41
CA LEU A 66 19.92 -5.82 -14.13
C LEU A 66 21.42 -6.18 -14.16
N VAL A 67 21.81 -7.21 -14.91
CA VAL A 67 23.22 -7.57 -15.09
C VAL A 67 23.95 -6.51 -15.91
N ASP A 68 23.34 -6.03 -16.99
CA ASP A 68 23.89 -4.97 -17.84
C ASP A 68 24.11 -3.70 -16.98
N ALA A 69 23.06 -3.22 -16.30
CA ALA A 69 23.14 -2.05 -15.41
C ALA A 69 24.16 -2.23 -14.26
N TYR A 70 24.34 -3.45 -13.76
CA TYR A 70 25.35 -3.75 -12.74
C TYR A 70 26.77 -3.65 -13.31
N ASN A 71 27.01 -4.18 -14.51
CA ASN A 71 28.31 -4.16 -15.17
C ASN A 71 28.70 -2.74 -15.58
N ASP A 72 27.77 -1.98 -16.17
CA ASP A 72 27.99 -0.58 -16.56
C ASP A 72 28.44 0.27 -15.36
N GLY A 73 27.83 0.03 -14.20
CA GLY A 73 28.21 0.70 -12.96
C GLY A 73 29.55 0.23 -12.37
N GLU A 74 30.02 -0.97 -12.71
CA GLU A 74 31.37 -1.41 -12.35
C GLU A 74 32.43 -0.82 -13.29
N GLU A 75 32.14 -0.74 -14.58
CA GLU A 75 33.02 -0.11 -15.58
C GLU A 75 33.17 1.40 -15.31
N THR A 76 32.05 2.10 -15.07
CA THR A 76 32.02 3.55 -14.79
C THR A 76 32.51 3.87 -13.37
N ARG A 77 32.70 2.86 -12.51
CA ARG A 77 32.91 2.98 -11.05
C ARG A 77 31.79 3.69 -10.28
N PHE A 78 30.69 4.02 -10.93
CA PHE A 78 29.51 4.62 -10.32
C PHE A 78 28.36 3.61 -10.33
N LYS A 79 28.11 2.98 -9.18
CA LYS A 79 27.07 1.94 -9.07
C LYS A 79 25.68 2.55 -9.13
N SER A 80 24.84 2.04 -10.04
CA SER A 80 23.44 2.41 -10.16
C SER A 80 22.68 2.12 -8.86
N LYS A 81 21.94 3.11 -8.36
CA LYS A 81 21.15 2.98 -7.13
C LYS A 81 19.90 2.13 -7.40
N PRO A 82 19.57 1.15 -6.55
CA PRO A 82 18.37 0.33 -6.72
C PRO A 82 17.06 1.12 -6.76
N GLU A 83 16.99 2.23 -6.03
CA GLU A 83 15.83 3.13 -6.02
C GLU A 83 15.61 3.77 -7.39
N THR A 84 16.68 4.33 -7.97
CA THR A 84 16.65 4.94 -9.31
C THR A 84 16.30 3.91 -10.38
N LEU A 85 16.93 2.73 -10.36
CA LEU A 85 16.64 1.67 -11.33
C LEU A 85 15.19 1.17 -11.27
N SER A 86 14.60 1.11 -10.06
CA SER A 86 13.20 0.73 -9.87
C SER A 86 12.24 1.73 -10.53
N LEU A 87 12.59 3.01 -10.50
CA LEU A 87 11.83 4.08 -11.16
C LEU A 87 12.06 4.09 -12.67
N GLU A 88 13.25 3.71 -13.14
CA GLU A 88 13.59 3.68 -14.58
C GLU A 88 12.99 2.48 -15.31
N ILE A 89 12.87 1.31 -14.65
CA ILE A 89 12.43 0.06 -15.28
C ILE A 89 11.12 0.19 -16.11
N PRO A 90 10.08 0.93 -15.68
CA PRO A 90 8.84 1.09 -16.44
C PRO A 90 9.03 1.89 -17.74
N PHE A 91 10.06 2.74 -17.79
CA PHE A 91 10.31 3.66 -18.90
C PHE A 91 11.35 3.12 -19.89
N VAL A 92 11.95 1.96 -19.62
CA VAL A 92 12.89 1.31 -20.54
C VAL A 92 12.16 0.91 -21.82
N LYS A 93 12.63 1.40 -22.96
CA LYS A 93 12.08 1.07 -24.28
C LYS A 93 13.04 0.17 -25.07
N GLU A 94 12.45 -0.75 -25.84
CA GLU A 94 13.12 -1.63 -26.79
C GLU A 94 12.31 -1.60 -28.09
N ASN A 95 12.91 -1.13 -29.19
CA ASN A 95 12.25 -0.98 -30.50
C ASN A 95 10.93 -0.18 -30.42
N ASP A 96 11.00 1.02 -29.83
CA ASP A 96 9.88 1.96 -29.62
C ASP A 96 8.72 1.48 -28.74
N ARG A 97 8.82 0.30 -28.11
CA ARG A 97 7.83 -0.20 -27.14
C ARG A 97 8.44 -0.35 -25.75
N PHE A 98 7.61 -0.29 -24.71
CA PHE A 98 8.06 -0.58 -23.34
C PHE A 98 8.59 -2.01 -23.26
N LYS A 99 9.78 -2.16 -22.70
CA LYS A 99 10.48 -3.44 -22.61
C LYS A 99 9.84 -4.40 -21.61
N PHE A 100 9.22 -3.85 -20.56
CA PHE A 100 8.63 -4.58 -19.45
C PHE A 100 7.14 -4.28 -19.31
N SER A 101 6.38 -5.29 -18.89
CA SER A 101 4.98 -5.14 -18.49
C SER A 101 4.87 -4.76 -17.01
N PRO A 102 3.72 -4.21 -16.55
CA PRO A 102 3.52 -3.84 -15.15
C PRO A 102 3.78 -4.97 -14.14
N ASP A 103 3.44 -6.21 -14.51
CA ASP A 103 3.69 -7.40 -13.68
C ASP A 103 5.20 -7.75 -13.57
N GLU A 104 6.01 -7.19 -14.47
CA GLU A 104 7.46 -7.36 -14.52
C GLU A 104 8.22 -6.19 -13.88
N TYR A 105 7.54 -5.23 -13.26
CA TYR A 105 8.24 -4.16 -12.55
C TYR A 105 8.88 -4.69 -11.27
N LEU A 106 10.09 -4.21 -11.01
CA LEU A 106 10.88 -4.62 -9.86
C LEU A 106 10.96 -3.49 -8.84
N THR A 107 10.77 -3.86 -7.58
CA THR A 107 10.97 -2.96 -6.45
C THR A 107 12.46 -2.78 -6.13
N ALA A 108 12.81 -1.65 -5.54
CA ALA A 108 14.18 -1.38 -5.09
C ALA A 108 14.74 -2.49 -4.18
N SER A 109 13.90 -3.09 -3.33
CA SER A 109 14.29 -4.19 -2.45
C SER A 109 14.67 -5.46 -3.23
N GLN A 110 13.88 -5.81 -4.26
CA GLN A 110 14.17 -6.94 -5.15
C GLN A 110 15.49 -6.73 -5.91
N ILE A 111 15.70 -5.53 -6.45
CA ILE A 111 16.94 -5.15 -7.16
C ILE A 111 18.15 -5.22 -6.23
N LYS A 112 18.04 -4.66 -5.02
CA LYS A 112 19.11 -4.72 -4.00
C LYS A 112 19.48 -6.16 -3.65
N SER A 113 18.49 -7.03 -3.46
CA SER A 113 18.73 -8.45 -3.16
C SER A 113 19.44 -9.17 -4.32
N PHE A 114 19.08 -8.83 -5.56
CA PHE A 114 19.72 -9.36 -6.76
C PHE A 114 21.19 -8.93 -6.86
N PHE A 115 21.50 -7.65 -6.66
CA PHE A 115 22.88 -7.15 -6.65
C PHE A 115 23.72 -7.75 -5.52
N SER A 116 23.12 -7.99 -4.34
CA SER A 116 23.78 -8.73 -3.26
C SER A 116 24.13 -10.17 -3.67
N SER A 117 23.26 -10.83 -4.46
CA SER A 117 23.56 -12.17 -5.00
C SER A 117 24.67 -12.14 -6.04
N ILE A 118 24.69 -11.17 -6.95
CA ILE A 118 25.77 -11.00 -7.94
C ILE A 118 27.12 -10.79 -7.25
N THR A 119 27.19 -9.84 -6.31
CA THR A 119 28.42 -9.54 -5.56
C THR A 119 28.92 -10.76 -4.79
N ARG A 120 28.03 -11.51 -4.12
CA ARG A 120 28.38 -12.76 -3.44
C ARG A 120 28.94 -13.80 -4.41
N LYS A 121 28.34 -13.95 -5.59
CA LYS A 121 28.79 -14.90 -6.62
C LYS A 121 30.18 -14.54 -7.18
N ARG A 122 30.51 -13.25 -7.28
CA ARG A 122 31.83 -12.78 -7.77
C ARG A 122 32.95 -12.91 -6.74
N ARG A 123 32.61 -12.98 -5.44
CA ARG A 123 33.58 -13.13 -4.34
C ARG A 123 33.97 -14.59 -4.08
N LYS A 124 33.20 -15.54 -4.61
CA LYS A 124 33.44 -16.97 -4.43
C LYS A 124 34.25 -17.50 -5.61
#